data_AF-A0A968E6H5-F1
#
_entry.id   AF-A0A968E6H5-F1
#
_cell.length_a   1.000
_cell.length_b   1.000
_cell.length_c   1.000
_cell.angle_alpha   90.00
_cell.angle_beta   90.00
_cell.angle_gamma   90.00
#
_symmetry.space_group_name_H-M   'P 1'
#
loop_
_entity.id
_entity.type
_entity.pdbx_description
1 polymer ?
#
loop_
_entity_poly.entity_id
_entity_poly.type
_entity_poly.pdbx_seq_one_letter_code
_entity_poly.pdbx_strand_id
1 'polypeptide(L)'
;DLKTIQKRWRTDTTIDLDEARQRELARIDQLEREYWQAWEKSKQPRKRVSQTDKTVSRQTEERTGDPRYLAGVQWCIQQRCKLLDIEAPQRQQVQLEDEHGVFKTLLSVLHRKDDEGETG
;
A
#
# COMPACT_ATOMS: atom_id res chain seq x y z
N ASP A 1 -3.09 -28.57 -28.16
CA ASP A 1 -3.73 -28.45 -26.84
C ASP A 1 -3.40 -27.09 -26.23
N LEU A 2 -4.32 -26.12 -26.39
CA LEU A 2 -4.13 -24.73 -25.96
C LEU A 2 -4.45 -24.52 -24.48
N LYS A 3 -5.33 -25.36 -23.91
CA LYS A 3 -5.77 -25.24 -22.51
C LYS A 3 -4.62 -25.52 -21.55
N THR A 4 -3.78 -26.50 -21.88
CA THR A 4 -2.60 -26.85 -21.07
C THR A 4 -1.54 -25.75 -21.05
N ILE A 5 -1.30 -25.10 -22.20
CA ILE A 5 -0.36 -23.97 -22.28
C ILE A 5 -0.85 -22.78 -21.44
N GLN A 6 -2.14 -22.42 -21.56
CA GLN A 6 -2.73 -21.33 -20.77
C GLN A 6 -2.69 -21.63 -19.26
N LYS A 7 -2.98 -22.87 -18.86
CA LYS A 7 -2.93 -23.27 -17.45
C LYS A 7 -1.51 -23.14 -16.90
N ARG A 8 -0.51 -23.63 -17.65
CA ARG A 8 0.90 -23.52 -17.26
C ARG A 8 1.34 -22.06 -17.12
N TRP A 9 1.07 -21.21 -18.11
CA TRP A 9 1.43 -19.79 -18.03
C TRP A 9 0.76 -19.07 -16.87
N ARG A 10 -0.50 -19.35 -16.57
CA ARG A 10 -1.17 -18.79 -15.38
C ARG A 10 -0.49 -19.23 -14.10
N THR A 11 -0.18 -20.52 -13.97
CA THR A 11 0.48 -21.05 -12.77
C THR A 11 1.89 -20.47 -12.60
N ASP A 12 2.70 -20.49 -13.67
CA ASP A 12 4.06 -19.94 -13.68
C ASP A 12 4.03 -18.44 -13.32
N THR A 13 3.13 -17.65 -13.93
CA THR A 13 2.99 -16.21 -13.64
C THR A 13 2.57 -15.95 -12.19
N THR A 14 1.65 -16.75 -11.63
CA THR A 14 1.22 -16.60 -10.23
C THR A 14 2.38 -16.86 -9.27
N ILE A 15 3.20 -17.89 -9.54
CA ILE A 15 4.37 -18.20 -8.71
C ILE A 15 5.38 -17.05 -8.75
N ASP A 16 5.69 -16.53 -9.94
CA ASP A 16 6.62 -15.39 -10.09
C ASP A 16 6.14 -14.14 -9.33
N LEU A 17 4.82 -13.87 -9.36
CA LEU A 17 4.21 -12.76 -8.64
C LEU A 17 4.26 -12.98 -7.13
N ASP A 18 4.00 -14.19 -6.65
CA ASP A 18 4.06 -14.53 -5.22
C ASP A 18 5.49 -14.39 -4.69
N GLU A 19 6.50 -14.87 -5.44
CA GLU A 19 7.91 -14.69 -5.10
C GLU A 19 8.32 -13.21 -5.06
N ALA A 20 7.86 -12.41 -6.03
CA ALA A 20 8.09 -10.98 -6.05
C ALA A 20 7.46 -10.29 -4.82
N ARG A 21 6.21 -10.62 -4.47
CA ARG A 21 5.55 -10.09 -3.26
C ARG A 21 6.32 -10.48 -1.99
N GLN A 22 6.75 -11.72 -1.87
CA GLN A 22 7.54 -12.19 -0.72
C GLN A 22 8.86 -11.42 -0.57
N ARG A 23 9.55 -11.16 -1.68
CA ARG A 23 10.81 -10.39 -1.69
C ARG A 23 10.59 -8.96 -1.18
N GLU A 24 9.53 -8.29 -1.65
CA GLU A 24 9.24 -6.93 -1.20
C GLU A 24 8.75 -6.89 0.26
N LEU A 25 7.92 -7.87 0.69
CA LEU A 25 7.55 -8.01 2.11
C LEU A 25 8.77 -8.17 3.00
N ALA A 26 9.73 -9.02 2.63
CA ALA A 26 10.95 -9.24 3.40
C ALA A 26 11.78 -7.95 3.55
N ARG A 27 11.84 -7.12 2.51
CA ARG A 27 12.50 -5.80 2.56
C ARG A 27 11.77 -4.83 3.49
N ILE A 28 10.44 -4.77 3.40
CA ILE A 28 9.63 -3.90 4.28
C ILE A 28 9.78 -4.33 5.75
N ASP A 29 9.78 -5.63 6.03
CA ASP A 29 9.97 -6.17 7.38
C ASP A 29 11.37 -5.84 7.94
N GLN A 30 12.41 -5.89 7.10
CA GLN A 30 13.74 -5.46 7.51
C GLN A 30 13.75 -3.97 7.89
N LEU A 31 13.17 -3.13 7.03
CA LEU A 31 13.11 -1.70 7.27
C LEU A 31 12.30 -1.35 8.53
N GLU A 32 11.19 -2.05 8.78
CA GLU A 32 10.40 -1.90 9.99
C GLU A 32 11.23 -2.18 11.25
N ARG A 33 12.04 -3.26 11.24
CA ARG A 33 12.96 -3.57 12.35
C ARG A 33 13.98 -2.47 12.56
N GLU A 34 14.55 -1.91 11.49
CA GLU A 34 15.51 -0.80 11.59
C GLU A 34 14.87 0.46 12.20
N TYR A 35 13.64 0.79 11.83
CA TYR A 35 12.90 1.89 12.43
C TYR A 35 12.61 1.67 13.91
N TRP A 36 12.19 0.47 14.31
CA TRP A 36 11.99 0.13 15.73
C TRP A 36 13.29 0.25 16.53
N GLN A 37 14.41 -0.24 16.00
CA GLN A 37 15.70 -0.11 16.66
C GLN A 37 16.12 1.36 16.79
N ALA A 38 15.90 2.17 15.77
CA ALA A 38 16.21 3.60 15.81
C ALA A 38 15.32 4.36 16.81
N TRP A 39 14.03 4.02 16.88
CA TRP A 39 13.10 4.51 17.89
C TRP A 39 13.59 4.19 19.31
N GLU A 40 13.92 2.93 19.58
CA GLU A 40 14.44 2.52 20.89
C GLU A 40 15.72 3.25 21.26
N LYS A 41 16.68 3.39 20.33
CA LYS A 41 17.91 4.16 20.53
C LYS A 41 17.64 5.64 20.78
N SER A 42 16.62 6.21 20.13
CA SER A 42 16.31 7.64 20.25
C SER A 42 15.79 8.04 21.63
N LYS A 43 15.26 7.10 22.40
CA LYS A 43 14.82 7.28 23.79
C LYS A 43 15.98 7.29 24.79
N GLN A 44 17.19 6.92 24.37
CA GLN A 44 18.33 6.86 25.30
C GLN A 44 18.65 8.24 25.86
N PRO A 45 18.88 8.34 27.18
CA PRO A 45 19.14 9.61 27.83
C PRO A 45 20.47 10.19 27.34
N ARG A 46 20.47 11.49 27.05
CA ARG A 46 21.67 12.18 26.59
C ARG A 46 22.38 12.79 27.78
N LYS A 47 23.65 12.45 27.97
CA LYS A 47 24.51 13.11 28.96
C LYS A 47 25.17 14.32 28.31
N ARG A 48 24.92 15.51 28.86
CA ARG A 48 25.59 16.75 28.47
C ARG A 48 26.57 17.12 29.57
N VAL A 49 27.85 17.24 29.21
CA VAL A 49 28.89 17.75 30.10
C VAL A 49 29.23 19.15 29.62
N SER A 50 29.08 20.12 30.50
CA SER A 50 29.45 21.52 30.24
C SER A 50 30.63 21.85 31.14
N GLN A 51 31.73 22.31 30.55
CA GLN A 51 32.90 22.77 31.29
C GLN A 51 33.01 24.28 31.12
N THR A 52 33.10 24.98 32.25
CA THR A 52 33.46 26.40 32.33
C THR A 52 34.69 26.49 33.22
N ASP A 53 35.49 27.57 33.10
CA ASP A 53 36.83 27.72 33.69
C ASP A 53 36.95 27.40 35.20
N LYS A 54 35.84 27.26 35.94
CA LYS A 54 35.82 26.93 37.37
C LYS A 54 34.87 25.80 37.77
N THR A 55 34.09 25.19 36.87
CA THR A 55 33.10 24.15 37.25
C THR A 55 32.77 23.19 36.12
N VAL A 56 32.65 21.90 36.45
CA VAL A 56 32.12 20.85 35.57
C VAL A 56 30.69 20.54 36.00
N SER A 57 29.72 20.76 35.11
CA SER A 57 28.32 20.40 35.32
C SER A 57 27.93 19.22 34.41
N ARG A 58 27.29 18.20 35.00
CA ARG A 58 26.80 17.00 34.29
C ARG A 58 25.28 16.97 34.39
N GLN A 59 24.62 17.07 33.24
CA GLN A 59 23.16 16.96 33.13
C GLN A 59 22.80 15.70 32.33
N THR A 60 21.75 15.01 32.77
CA THR A 60 21.15 13.89 32.06
C THR A 60 19.76 14.32 31.63
N GLU A 61 19.50 14.31 30.32
CA GLU A 61 18.20 14.64 29.74
C GLU A 61 17.51 13.35 29.31
N GLU A 62 16.34 13.07 29.86
CA GLU A 62 15.46 11.98 29.42
C GLU A 62 14.81 12.36 28.09
N ARG A 63 14.68 11.39 27.17
CA ARG A 63 14.15 11.63 25.83
C ARG A 63 12.96 10.71 25.56
N THR A 64 11.88 11.30 25.03
CA THR A 64 10.64 10.59 24.68
C THR A 64 10.71 9.83 23.34
N GLY A 65 11.85 9.90 22.64
CA GLY A 65 12.07 9.31 21.32
C GLY A 65 11.76 10.25 20.15
N ASP A 66 12.33 9.97 18.98
CA ASP A 66 12.10 10.76 17.75
C ASP A 66 10.91 10.20 16.96
N PRO A 67 9.78 10.94 16.84
CA PRO A 67 8.55 10.44 16.20
C PRO A 67 8.72 10.12 14.71
N ARG A 68 9.77 10.60 14.05
CA ARG A 68 10.04 10.29 12.63
C ARG A 68 10.24 8.79 12.40
N TYR A 69 10.77 8.07 13.37
CA TYR A 69 10.92 6.61 13.27
C TYR A 69 9.56 5.89 13.31
N LEU A 70 8.60 6.39 14.10
CA LEU A 70 7.23 5.84 14.12
C LEU A 70 6.47 6.15 12.82
N ALA A 71 6.72 7.31 12.19
CA ALA A 71 6.20 7.58 10.86
C ALA A 71 6.73 6.58 9.81
N GLY A 72 8.00 6.17 9.94
CA GLY A 72 8.58 5.08 9.15
C GLY A 72 7.89 3.73 9.37
N VAL A 73 7.62 3.36 10.62
CA VAL A 73 6.84 2.14 10.95
C VAL A 73 5.43 2.19 10.35
N GLN A 74 4.73 3.32 10.51
CA GLN A 74 3.41 3.52 9.90
C GLN A 74 3.45 3.32 8.39
N TRP A 75 4.46 3.85 7.70
CA TRP A 75 4.65 3.66 6.27
C TRP A 75 4.84 2.18 5.91
N CYS A 76 5.66 1.43 6.66
CA CYS A 76 5.85 0.00 6.46
C CYS A 76 4.52 -0.77 6.56
N ILE A 77 3.72 -0.48 7.59
CA ILE A 77 2.40 -1.09 7.79
C ILE A 77 1.49 -0.80 6.60
N GLN A 78 1.42 0.45 6.14
CA GLN A 78 0.61 0.83 4.98
C GLN A 78 1.03 0.10 3.71
N GLN A 79 2.33 -0.02 3.43
CA GLN A 79 2.79 -0.75 2.25
C GLN A 79 2.43 -2.25 2.31
N ARG A 80 2.54 -2.87 3.48
CA ARG A 80 2.12 -4.27 3.68
C ARG A 80 0.63 -4.45 3.45
N CYS A 81 -0.20 -3.55 3.97
CA CYS A 81 -1.64 -3.60 3.77
C CYS A 81 -2.02 -3.52 2.28
N LYS A 82 -1.35 -2.64 1.53
CA LYS A 82 -1.53 -2.51 0.07
C LYS A 82 -1.06 -3.73 -0.69
N LEU A 83 0.09 -4.30 -0.34
CA LEU A 83 0.66 -5.45 -1.04
C LEU A 83 -0.13 -6.75 -0.79
N LEU A 84 -0.75 -6.87 0.39
CA LEU A 84 -1.59 -8.01 0.78
C LEU A 84 -3.07 -7.82 0.39
N ASP A 85 -3.43 -6.68 -0.17
CA ASP A 85 -4.81 -6.33 -0.58
C ASP A 85 -5.83 -6.49 0.57
N ILE A 86 -5.41 -6.16 1.80
CA ILE A 86 -6.28 -6.20 3.00
C ILE A 86 -6.99 -4.87 3.26
N GLU A 87 -6.65 -3.82 2.50
CA GLU A 87 -7.41 -2.57 2.51
C GLU A 87 -8.71 -2.74 1.69
N ALA A 88 -9.81 -2.15 2.16
CA ALA A 88 -11.08 -2.23 1.43
C ALA A 88 -10.92 -1.67 -0.01
N PRO A 89 -11.49 -2.34 -1.03
CA PRO A 89 -11.29 -1.93 -2.42
C PRO A 89 -11.79 -0.50 -2.62
N GLN A 90 -10.87 0.37 -3.03
CA GLN A 90 -11.21 1.72 -3.45
C GLN A 90 -12.01 1.59 -4.75
N ARG A 91 -13.29 1.99 -4.74
CA ARG A 91 -14.13 1.96 -5.95
C ARG A 91 -13.47 2.80 -7.04
N GLN A 92 -12.83 2.15 -8.00
CA GLN A 92 -12.43 2.81 -9.24
C GLN A 92 -13.69 3.02 -10.08
N GLN A 93 -14.09 4.28 -10.26
CA GLN A 93 -15.02 4.63 -11.32
C GLN A 93 -14.28 4.49 -12.64
N VAL A 94 -14.57 3.42 -13.37
CA VAL A 94 -14.11 3.29 -14.76
C VAL A 94 -14.91 4.30 -15.58
N GLN A 95 -14.28 5.40 -15.96
CA GLN A 95 -14.81 6.29 -16.98
C GLN A 95 -14.61 5.59 -18.32
N LEU A 96 -15.65 4.95 -18.81
CA LEU A 96 -15.69 4.46 -20.18
C LEU A 96 -15.93 5.68 -21.07
N GLU A 97 -14.89 6.16 -21.74
CA GLU A 97 -15.07 7.10 -22.84
C GLU A 97 -15.72 6.34 -24.00
N ASP A 98 -16.99 6.66 -24.25
CA ASP A 98 -17.80 6.06 -25.30
C ASP A 98 -17.34 6.63 -26.65
N GLU A 99 -16.24 6.11 -27.19
CA GLU A 99 -15.56 6.70 -28.36
C GLU A 99 -16.43 6.78 -29.62
N HIS A 100 -17.58 6.12 -29.65
CA HIS A 100 -18.43 6.03 -30.85
C HIS A 100 -19.93 6.14 -30.56
N GLY A 101 -20.35 6.58 -29.37
CA GLY A 101 -21.77 6.73 -29.00
C GLY A 101 -22.57 5.41 -29.07
N VAL A 102 -21.86 4.28 -28.94
CA VAL A 102 -22.41 2.93 -29.10
C VAL A 102 -23.36 2.62 -27.95
N PHE A 103 -23.06 3.10 -26.73
CA PHE A 103 -23.95 2.93 -25.59
C PHE A 103 -25.26 3.69 -25.75
N LYS A 104 -25.22 4.92 -26.27
CA LYS A 104 -26.44 5.72 -26.54
C LYS A 104 -27.32 5.05 -27.60
N THR A 105 -26.70 4.48 -28.63
CA THR A 105 -27.40 3.75 -29.69
C THR A 105 -28.03 2.47 -29.14
N LEU A 106 -27.29 1.66 -28.37
CA LEU A 106 -27.82 0.46 -27.72
C LEU A 106 -28.96 0.76 -26.75
N LEU A 107 -28.84 1.81 -25.94
CA LEU A 107 -29.90 2.25 -25.02
C LEU A 107 -31.18 2.63 -25.77
N SER A 108 -31.07 3.33 -26.91
CA SER A 108 -32.23 3.70 -27.73
C SER A 108 -32.89 2.49 -28.43
N VAL A 109 -32.13 1.44 -28.73
CA VAL A 109 -32.64 0.20 -29.34
C VAL A 109 -33.31 -0.68 -28.30
N LEU A 110 -32.77 -0.74 -27.08
CA LEU A 110 -33.36 -1.51 -25.98
C LEU A 110 -34.68 -0.92 -25.49
N HIS A 111 -34.82 0.42 -25.44
CA HIS A 111 -36.08 1.08 -25.05
C HIS A 111 -37.17 1.11 -26.15
N ARG A 112 -36.87 0.68 -27.37
CA ARG A 112 -37.87 0.60 -28.46
C ARG A 112 -38.64 -0.70 -28.49
N LYS A 113 -38.25 -1.71 -27.70
CA LYS A 113 -38.82 -3.06 -27.82
C LYS A 113 -40.07 -3.30 -26.97
N ASP A 114 -40.53 -2.30 -26.22
CA ASP A 114 -41.68 -2.42 -25.31
C ASP A 114 -42.98 -1.79 -25.85
N ASP A 115 -42.96 -1.12 -27.03
CA ASP A 115 -44.14 -0.41 -27.57
C ASP A 115 -44.87 -1.15 -28.72
N GLU A 116 -44.39 -2.31 -29.18
CA GLU A 116 -45.06 -3.08 -30.24
C GLU A 116 -45.86 -4.25 -29.64
N GLY A 117 -46.92 -3.92 -28.90
CA GLY A 117 -47.68 -4.92 -28.17
C GLY A 117 -49.05 -4.51 -27.67
N GLU A 118 -49.74 -3.54 -28.26
CA GLU A 118 -51.18 -3.34 -28.01
C GLU A 118 -51.81 -2.39 -29.03
N THR A 119 -52.36 -2.92 -30.13
CA THR A 119 -53.58 -2.36 -30.74
C THR A 119 -54.25 -3.42 -31.61
N GLY A 120 -55.47 -3.82 -31.21
CA GLY A 120 -56.55 -4.28 -32.10
C GLY A 120 -56.55 -5.74 -32.48
#